data_AF-A0A0H1AY17-F1
#
_entry.id   AF-A0A0H1AY17-F1
#
_cell.length_a   1.000
_cell.length_b   1.000
_cell.length_c   1.000
_cell.angle_alpha   90.00
_cell.angle_beta   90.00
_cell.angle_gamma   90.00
#
_symmetry.space_group_name_H-M   'P 1'
#
loop_
_entity.id
_entity.type
_entity.pdbx_description
1 polymer ?
#
loop_
_entity_poly.entity_id
_entity_poly.type
_entity_poly.pdbx_seq_one_letter_code
_entity_poly.pdbx_strand_id
1 'polypeptide(L)'
;MEIMMKKWHLTAGVLLAAAVSSTTAFAARHHYEVIGEGAGRSAQEALEYAERSAYDQCYRGWGQSDQQTTVLAEWVDPATGYFHIRVSLGCTVDD
;
A
#
# COMPACT_ATOMS: atom_id res chain seq x y z
N MET A 1 7.36 49.51 -47.31
CA MET A 1 7.01 48.15 -47.76
C MET A 1 7.74 47.18 -46.84
N GLU A 2 6.94 46.45 -46.06
CA GLU A 2 7.24 45.29 -45.21
C GLU A 2 8.35 45.36 -44.13
N ILE A 3 7.91 45.63 -42.90
CA ILE A 3 8.61 45.26 -41.66
C ILE A 3 8.41 43.75 -41.48
N MET A 4 9.34 42.95 -42.01
CA MET A 4 9.31 41.49 -41.85
C MET A 4 10.37 41.07 -40.84
N MET A 5 10.07 41.21 -39.56
CA MET A 5 10.83 40.55 -38.51
C MET A 5 9.89 40.03 -37.43
N LYS A 6 10.25 38.87 -36.89
CA LYS A 6 9.88 38.39 -35.54
C LYS A 6 8.67 37.44 -35.45
N LYS A 7 8.76 36.30 -36.15
CA LYS A 7 7.97 35.08 -35.83
C LYS A 7 8.77 33.99 -35.09
N TRP A 8 9.97 34.30 -34.58
CA TRP A 8 10.93 33.33 -34.05
C TRP A 8 10.91 33.17 -32.52
N HIS A 9 10.00 33.84 -31.80
CA HIS A 9 9.95 33.77 -30.32
C HIS A 9 8.80 32.93 -29.76
N LEU A 10 7.85 32.50 -30.60
CA LEU A 10 6.70 31.71 -30.14
C LEU A 10 6.99 30.21 -30.06
N THR A 11 8.00 29.71 -30.77
CA THR A 11 8.37 28.29 -30.77
C THR A 11 9.29 27.89 -29.62
N ALA A 12 10.12 28.82 -29.12
CA ALA A 12 11.01 28.55 -27.99
C ALA A 12 10.27 28.40 -26.64
N GLY A 13 9.17 29.13 -26.46
CA GLY A 13 8.37 29.08 -25.22
C GLY A 13 7.64 27.75 -25.01
N VAL A 14 7.18 27.11 -26.10
CA VAL A 14 6.47 25.81 -26.04
C VAL A 14 7.42 24.66 -25.67
N LEU A 15 8.66 24.70 -26.16
CA LEU A 15 9.68 23.69 -25.83
C LEU A 15 10.14 23.77 -24.37
N LEU A 16 10.22 24.99 -23.80
CA LEU A 16 10.54 25.17 -22.38
C LEU A 16 9.37 24.74 -21.48
N ALA A 17 8.11 24.93 -21.89
CA ALA A 17 6.95 24.48 -21.12
C ALA A 17 6.84 22.95 -21.04
N ALA A 18 7.22 22.23 -22.10
CA ALA A 18 7.20 20.76 -22.14
C ALA A 18 8.30 20.10 -21.30
N ALA A 19 9.43 20.79 -21.09
CA ALA A 19 10.55 20.29 -20.30
C ALA A 19 10.30 20.38 -18.78
N VAL A 20 9.40 21.26 -18.33
CA VAL A 20 9.02 21.38 -16.91
C VAL A 20 7.85 20.45 -16.55
N SER A 21 7.07 20.00 -17.54
CA SER A 21 5.88 19.15 -17.33
C SER A 21 6.16 17.65 -17.30
N SER A 22 7.43 17.22 -17.36
CA SER A 22 7.82 15.81 -17.48
C SER A 22 8.54 15.27 -16.25
N THR A 23 8.18 15.74 -15.06
CA THR A 23 8.30 14.89 -13.87
C THR A 23 7.16 13.88 -13.91
N THR A 24 7.34 12.81 -14.70
CA THR A 24 6.61 11.58 -14.42
C THR A 24 7.04 11.17 -13.01
N ALA A 25 6.24 11.51 -12.00
CA ALA A 25 6.37 10.92 -10.69
C ALA A 25 6.15 9.43 -10.91
N PHE A 26 7.23 8.66 -10.95
CA PHE A 26 7.12 7.22 -10.79
C PHE A 26 6.53 7.06 -9.40
N ALA A 27 5.27 6.63 -9.32
CA ALA A 27 4.67 6.30 -8.04
C ALA A 27 5.58 5.26 -7.38
N ALA A 28 6.19 5.64 -6.27
CA ALA A 28 7.10 4.75 -5.57
C ALA A 28 6.22 3.71 -4.86
N ARG A 29 6.35 2.44 -5.24
CA ARG A 29 5.65 1.34 -4.57
C ARG A 29 6.46 0.85 -3.39
N HIS A 30 5.93 1.01 -2.19
CA HIS A 30 6.56 0.60 -0.95
C HIS A 30 5.87 -0.65 -0.40
N HIS A 31 6.66 -1.70 -0.12
CA HIS A 31 6.19 -2.92 0.54
C HIS A 31 6.43 -2.84 2.04
N TYR A 32 5.45 -3.28 2.83
CA TYR A 32 5.56 -3.46 4.27
C TYR A 32 4.71 -4.64 4.74
N GLU A 33 5.10 -5.23 5.87
CA GLU A 33 4.36 -6.33 6.50
C GLU A 33 3.50 -5.81 7.65
N VAL A 34 2.29 -6.34 7.76
CA VAL A 34 1.36 -6.05 8.85
C VAL A 34 1.13 -7.31 9.66
N ILE A 35 1.17 -7.16 10.98
CA ILE A 35 0.90 -8.26 11.91
C ILE A 35 -0.53 -8.18 12.41
N GLY A 36 -1.33 -9.19 12.06
CA GLY A 36 -2.67 -9.39 12.60
C GLY A 36 -2.65 -10.37 13.76
N GLU A 37 -3.46 -10.09 14.78
CA GLU A 37 -3.67 -10.98 15.92
C GLU A 37 -5.16 -11.19 16.16
N GLY A 38 -5.54 -12.43 16.47
CA GLY A 38 -6.91 -12.83 16.71
C GLY A 38 -7.02 -13.88 17.80
N ALA A 39 -8.14 -13.87 18.51
CA ALA A 39 -8.45 -14.84 19.55
C ALA A 39 -9.88 -15.35 19.40
N GLY A 40 -10.08 -16.67 19.43
CA GLY A 40 -11.38 -17.32 19.16
C GLY A 40 -11.58 -18.59 19.98
N ARG A 41 -12.81 -19.10 19.98
CA ARG A 41 -13.15 -20.38 20.62
C ARG A 41 -12.71 -21.60 19.81
N SER A 42 -12.24 -21.37 18.58
CA SER A 42 -11.61 -22.37 17.73
C SER A 42 -10.41 -21.76 17.01
N ALA A 43 -9.49 -22.59 16.52
CA ALA A 43 -8.36 -22.14 15.70
C ALA A 43 -8.85 -21.40 14.45
N GLN A 44 -9.91 -21.88 13.79
CA GLN A 44 -10.49 -21.24 12.62
C GLN A 44 -11.01 -19.83 12.93
N GLU A 45 -11.75 -19.67 14.03
CA GLU A 45 -12.26 -18.36 14.45
C GLU A 45 -11.13 -17.40 14.83
N ALA A 46 -10.09 -17.89 15.53
CA ALA A 46 -8.91 -17.09 15.84
C ALA A 46 -8.17 -16.63 14.58
N LEU A 47 -8.07 -17.49 13.57
CA LEU A 47 -7.47 -17.18 12.28
C LEU A 47 -8.27 -16.08 11.56
N GLU A 48 -9.59 -16.24 11.45
CA GLU A 48 -10.46 -15.25 10.79
C GLU A 48 -10.35 -13.86 11.44
N TYR A 49 -10.25 -13.81 12.77
CA TYR A 49 -10.02 -12.54 13.47
C TYR A 49 -8.63 -11.97 13.25
N ALA A 50 -7.59 -12.82 13.22
CA ALA A 50 -6.23 -12.39 12.97
C ALA A 50 -6.09 -11.82 11.54
N GLU A 51 -6.66 -12.51 10.55
CA GLU A 51 -6.68 -12.06 9.16
C GLU A 51 -7.42 -10.73 9.03
N ARG A 52 -8.65 -10.63 9.56
CA ARG A 52 -9.41 -9.36 9.54
C ARG A 52 -8.62 -8.22 10.18
N SER A 53 -7.96 -8.47 11.30
CA SER A 53 -7.11 -7.49 11.98
C SER A 53 -5.95 -7.02 11.10
N ALA A 54 -5.29 -7.93 10.38
CA ALA A 54 -4.22 -7.57 9.44
C ALA A 54 -4.74 -6.77 8.24
N TYR A 55 -5.85 -7.19 7.62
CA TYR A 55 -6.48 -6.49 6.50
C TYR A 55 -6.93 -5.07 6.88
N ASP A 56 -7.57 -4.92 8.04
CA ASP A 56 -8.02 -3.60 8.52
C ASP A 56 -6.85 -2.65 8.76
N GLN A 57 -5.75 -3.15 9.32
CA GLN A 57 -4.52 -2.38 9.51
C GLN A 57 -3.87 -1.98 8.18
N CYS A 58 -3.78 -2.91 7.22
CA CYS A 58 -3.31 -2.66 5.87
C CYS A 58 -4.10 -1.53 5.19
N TYR A 59 -5.43 -1.66 5.22
CA TYR A 59 -6.36 -0.70 4.65
C TYR A 59 -6.25 0.68 5.30
N ARG A 60 -6.14 0.74 6.64
CA ARG A 60 -5.94 2.02 7.36
C ARG A 60 -4.61 2.69 7.04
N GLY A 61 -3.61 1.91 6.63
CA GLY A 61 -2.33 2.40 6.10
C GLY A 61 -2.38 2.85 4.64
N TRP A 62 -3.58 2.90 4.03
CA TRP A 62 -3.77 3.13 2.59
C TRP A 62 -3.07 2.09 1.71
N GLY A 63 -2.76 0.92 2.28
CA GLY A 63 -2.10 -0.17 1.57
C GLY A 63 -3.08 -1.06 0.82
N GLN A 64 -2.57 -1.67 -0.25
CA GLN A 64 -3.17 -2.79 -0.97
C GLN A 64 -2.55 -4.09 -0.47
N SER A 65 -3.38 -5.03 -0.02
CA SER A 65 -2.95 -6.32 0.52
C SER A 65 -2.61 -7.33 -0.58
N ASP A 66 -1.60 -8.19 -0.36
CA ASP A 66 -1.15 -9.23 -1.30
C ASP A 66 -2.04 -10.49 -1.34
N GLN A 67 -3.24 -10.45 -0.75
CA GLN A 67 -4.24 -11.53 -0.65
C GLN A 67 -3.85 -12.77 0.15
N GLN A 68 -2.56 -13.06 0.35
CA GLN A 68 -2.12 -14.20 1.15
C GLN A 68 -1.60 -13.78 2.52
N THR A 69 -2.19 -14.37 3.55
CA THR A 69 -1.75 -14.29 4.94
C THR A 69 -0.85 -15.47 5.28
N THR A 70 0.22 -15.22 6.04
CA THR A 70 1.12 -16.25 6.57
C THR A 70 0.88 -16.43 8.07
N VAL A 71 0.58 -17.64 8.52
CA VAL A 71 0.50 -17.94 9.96
C VAL A 71 1.89 -17.94 10.57
N LEU A 72 2.11 -17.05 11.54
CA LEU A 72 3.39 -16.91 12.25
C LEU A 72 3.43 -17.71 13.54
N ALA A 73 2.30 -17.77 14.25
CA ALA A 73 2.18 -18.48 15.51
C ALA A 73 0.73 -18.86 15.79
N GLU A 74 0.55 -19.99 16.47
CA GLU A 74 -0.73 -20.48 16.98
C GLU A 74 -0.49 -21.04 18.39
N TRP A 75 -1.34 -20.66 19.35
CA TRP A 75 -1.29 -21.19 20.72
C TRP A 75 -2.67 -21.14 21.38
N VAL A 76 -2.82 -21.85 22.49
CA VAL A 76 -4.01 -21.79 23.34
C VAL A 76 -3.64 -21.08 24.62
N ASP A 77 -4.39 -20.03 25.00
CA ASP A 77 -4.20 -19.34 26.26
C ASP A 77 -4.66 -20.25 27.42
N PRO A 78 -3.77 -20.64 28.34
CA PRO A 78 -4.13 -21.53 29.44
C PRO A 78 -5.10 -20.90 30.45
N ALA A 79 -5.20 -19.57 30.53
CA ALA A 79 -6.09 -18.89 31.46
C ALA A 79 -7.54 -18.87 30.99
N THR A 80 -7.74 -18.73 29.68
CA THR A 80 -9.08 -18.57 29.07
C THR A 80 -9.53 -19.79 28.28
N GLY A 81 -8.59 -20.63 27.84
CA GLY A 81 -8.83 -21.74 26.92
C GLY A 81 -9.06 -21.32 25.46
N TYR A 82 -8.87 -20.04 25.14
CA TYR A 82 -9.08 -19.51 23.79
C TYR A 82 -7.88 -19.82 22.90
N PHE A 83 -8.15 -20.03 21.62
CA PHE A 83 -7.12 -20.11 20.59
C PHE A 83 -6.67 -18.70 20.24
N HIS A 84 -5.37 -18.52 20.06
CA HIS A 84 -4.74 -17.29 19.62
C HIS A 84 -3.90 -17.57 18.39
N ILE A 85 -4.04 -16.73 17.37
CA ILE A 85 -3.27 -16.83 16.13
C ILE A 85 -2.69 -15.46 15.79
N ARG A 86 -1.45 -15.47 15.33
CA ARG A 86 -0.77 -14.32 14.74
C ARG A 86 -0.46 -14.59 13.28
N VAL A 87 -0.77 -13.65 12.41
CA VAL A 87 -0.51 -13.72 10.97
C VAL A 87 0.32 -12.53 10.49
N SER A 88 1.05 -12.71 9.39
CA SER A 88 1.66 -11.64 8.60
C SER A 88 0.87 -11.45 7.31
N LEU A 89 0.63 -10.19 6.92
CA LEU A 89 0.06 -9.81 5.64
C LEU A 89 0.97 -8.80 4.95
N GLY A 90 1.38 -9.13 3.72
CA GLY A 90 2.08 -8.20 2.84
C GLY A 90 1.15 -7.09 2.35
N CYS A 91 1.64 -5.85 2.40
CA CYS A 91 0.93 -4.65 1.98
C CYS A 91 1.81 -3.75 1.13
N THR A 92 1.23 -3.16 0.09
CA THR A 92 1.90 -2.21 -0.78
C THR A 92 1.19 -0.85 -0.79
N VAL A 93 1.93 0.25 -0.75
CA VAL A 93 1.39 1.61 -0.91
C VAL A 93 2.13 2.31 -2.05
N ASP A 94 1.39 3.04 -2.88
CA ASP A 94 1.92 3.85 -3.97
C ASP A 94 1.98 5.33 -3.49
N ASP A 95 3.16 5.97 -3.59
CA ASP A 95 3.37 7.44 -3.40
C ASP A 95 2.82 8.25 -4.59
#